data_AF-A0AAV5VSG8-F1
#
_entry.id   AF-A0AAV5VSG8-F1
#
_cell.length_a   1.000
_cell.length_b   1.000
_cell.length_c   1.000
_cell.angle_alpha   90.00
_cell.angle_beta   90.00
_cell.angle_gamma   90.00
#
_symmetry.space_group_name_H-M   'P 1'
#
loop_
_entity.id
_entity.type
_entity.pdbx_description
1 polymer ?
#
loop_
_entity_poly.entity_id
_entity_poly.type
_entity_poly.pdbx_seq_one_letter_code
_entity_poly.pdbx_strand_id
1 'polypeptide(L)' 'MVVGTAVSPLKKCLICTTTITVPHFGIDACRACANFFKRAKMAGKTFTCRKGDRKCVIIN' A
#
# COMPACT_ATOMS: atom_id res chain seq x y z
N MET A 1 -29.29 6.76 20.94
CA MET A 1 -28.84 5.50 20.32
C MET A 1 -27.49 5.77 19.70
N VAL A 2 -26.42 5.29 20.33
CA VAL A 2 -25.04 5.56 19.90
C VAL A 2 -24.74 4.77 18.62
N VAL A 3 -24.27 5.44 17.59
CA VAL A 3 -23.84 4.80 16.34
C VAL A 3 -22.51 4.09 16.62
N GLY A 4 -22.58 2.76 16.72
CA GLY A 4 -21.42 1.89 16.83
C GLY A 4 -20.69 1.76 15.50
N THR A 5 -19.87 2.75 15.15
CA THR A 5 -18.75 2.51 14.24
C THR A 5 -17.54 2.17 15.11
N ALA A 6 -17.15 0.90 15.13
CA ALA A 6 -15.86 0.50 15.66
C ALA A 6 -14.77 1.26 14.88
N VAL A 7 -14.21 2.30 15.48
CA VAL A 7 -13.01 2.96 14.97
C VAL A 7 -11.86 2.01 15.26
N SER A 8 -11.71 0.99 14.41
CA SER A 8 -10.48 0.21 14.32
C SER A 8 -9.33 1.21 14.16
N PRO A 9 -8.21 1.08 14.90
CA PRO A 9 -7.09 2.00 14.75
C PRO A 9 -6.74 2.09 13.27
N LEU A 10 -6.72 3.32 12.77
CA LEU A 10 -6.38 3.67 11.39
C LEU A 10 -5.07 2.96 11.03
N LYS A 11 -5.19 1.83 10.33
CA LYS A 11 -4.04 1.00 9.99
C LYS A 11 -3.14 1.76 9.03
N LYS A 12 -1.86 1.40 9.00
CA LYS A 12 -0.88 2.03 8.11
C LYS A 12 -0.52 1.07 6.99
N CYS A 13 -0.41 1.60 5.79
CA CYS A 13 0.11 0.86 4.65
C CYS A 13 1.54 0.42 4.93
N LEU A 14 1.82 -0.87 4.84
CA LEU A 14 3.16 -1.43 5.06
C LEU A 14 4.19 -1.02 3.99
N ILE A 15 3.74 -0.38 2.90
CA ILE A 15 4.58 0.03 1.76
C ILE A 15 4.92 1.52 1.81
N CYS A 16 3.93 2.39 2.03
CA CYS A 16 4.10 3.85 1.97
C CYS A 16 3.67 4.58 3.24
N THR A 17 3.27 3.85 4.29
CA THR A 17 2.84 4.39 5.59
C THR A 17 1.60 5.27 5.57
N THR A 18 0.92 5.41 4.42
CA THR A 18 -0.36 6.13 4.37
C THR A 18 -1.42 5.42 5.21
N THR A 19 -2.38 6.19 5.71
CA THR A 19 -3.48 5.65 6.49
C THR A 19 -4.44 4.86 5.60
N ILE A 20 -4.87 3.67 6.05
CA ILE A 20 -5.78 2.81 5.31
C ILE A 20 -7.01 2.46 6.15
N THR A 21 -8.15 2.34 5.46
CA THR A 21 -9.41 1.88 6.04
C THR A 21 -9.69 0.42 5.73
N VAL A 22 -9.16 -0.09 4.62
CA VAL A 22 -9.39 -1.45 4.11
C VAL A 22 -8.07 -2.06 3.64
N PRO A 23 -7.75 -3.31 4.02
CA PRO A 23 -6.60 -4.04 3.50
C PRO A 23 -6.84 -4.56 2.08
N HIS A 24 -5.76 -4.79 1.32
CA HIS A 24 -5.82 -5.33 -0.04
C HIS A 24 -4.89 -6.54 -0.16
N PHE A 25 -5.33 -7.57 -0.88
CA PHE A 25 -4.57 -8.82 -1.08
C PHE A 25 -4.15 -9.52 0.22
N GLY A 26 -4.96 -9.40 1.28
CA GLY A 26 -4.68 -10.01 2.58
C GLY A 26 -3.60 -9.30 3.41
N ILE A 27 -3.08 -8.16 2.97
CA ILE A 27 -2.11 -7.35 3.71
C ILE A 27 -2.62 -5.92 3.92
N ASP A 28 -2.06 -5.24 4.91
CA ASP A 28 -2.31 -3.82 5.17
C ASP A 28 -1.59 -2.97 4.11
N ALA A 29 -2.19 -2.87 2.93
CA ALA A 29 -1.72 -2.07 1.80
C ALA A 29 -2.81 -1.07 1.36
N CYS A 30 -2.43 0.16 1.01
CA CYS A 30 -3.37 1.13 0.49
C CYS A 30 -3.78 0.82 -0.96
N ARG A 31 -4.91 1.39 -1.40
CA ARG A 31 -5.43 1.23 -2.76
C ARG A 31 -4.40 1.54 -3.85
N ALA A 32 -3.56 2.57 -3.65
CA ALA A 32 -2.56 2.97 -4.63
C ALA A 32 -1.44 1.92 -4.78
N CYS A 33 -0.84 1.46 -3.68
CA CYS A 33 0.18 0.43 -3.68
C CYS A 33 -0.35 -0.91 -4.21
N ALA A 34 -1.57 -1.28 -3.81
CA ALA A 34 -2.25 -2.47 -4.32
C ALA A 34 -2.42 -2.42 -5.85
N ASN A 35 -2.93 -1.31 -6.38
CA ASN A 35 -3.10 -1.14 -7.82
C ASN A 35 -1.77 -1.10 -8.58
N PHE A 36 -0.74 -0.49 -8.01
CA PHE A 36 0.61 -0.53 -8.58
C PHE A 36 1.11 -1.97 -8.73
N PHE A 37 1.05 -2.76 -7.64
CA PHE A 37 1.45 -4.17 -7.65
C PHE A 37 0.64 -4.98 -8.67
N LYS A 38 -0.69 -4.84 -8.67
CA LYS A 38 -1.57 -5.56 -9.62
C LYS A 38 -1.17 -5.29 -11.08
N ARG A 39 -0.99 -4.02 -11.45
CA ARG A 39 -0.60 -3.64 -12.83
C ARG A 39 0.78 -4.17 -13.19
N ALA A 40 1.76 -4.04 -12.29
CA ALA A 40 3.11 -4.54 -12.50
C ALA A 40 3.12 -6.06 -12.71
N LYS A 41 2.38 -6.80 -11.87
CA LYS A 41 2.28 -8.25 -11.93
C LYS A 41 1.58 -8.73 -13.21
N MET A 42 0.46 -8.10 -13.58
CA MET A 42 -0.28 -8.44 -14.81
C MET A 42 0.54 -8.14 -16.07
N ALA A 43 1.33 -7.08 -16.08
CA ALA A 43 2.19 -6.73 -17.20
C ALA A 43 3.52 -7.52 -17.23
N GLY A 44 3.81 -8.35 -16.23
CA GLY A 44 5.12 -9.02 -16.09
C GLY A 44 6.29 -8.04 -16.01
N LYS A 45 6.07 -6.83 -15.47
CA LYS A 45 7.03 -5.73 -15.55
C LYS A 45 8.11 -5.86 -14.48
N THR A 46 9.37 -5.88 -14.92
CA THR A 46 10.54 -5.66 -14.05
C THR A 46 10.96 -4.20 -14.13
N PHE A 47 11.06 -3.53 -12.99
CA PHE A 47 11.50 -2.13 -12.92
C PHE A 47 12.99 -2.04 -12.64
N THR A 48 13.69 -1.18 -13.38
CA THR A 48 15.10 -0.85 -13.12
C THR A 48 15.19 0.33 -12.15
N CYS A 49 15.95 0.18 -11.08
CA CYS A 49 16.27 1.28 -10.18
C CYS A 49 17.25 2.23 -10.86
N ARG A 50 16.79 3.45 -11.20
CA ARG A 50 17.64 4.45 -11.87
C ARG A 50 18.81 4.94 -11.02
N LYS A 51 18.64 4.97 -9.70
CA LYS A 51 19.69 5.37 -8.74
C LYS A 51 20.73 4.26 -8.51
N GLY A 52 20.39 3.00 -8.81
CA GLY A 52 21.28 1.84 -8.68
C GLY A 52 21.41 1.27 -7.25
N ASP A 53 21.17 2.07 -6.20
CA ASP A 53 21.35 1.66 -4.81
C ASP A 53 20.18 0.87 -4.21
N ARG A 54 18.99 0.91 -4.83
CA ARG A 54 17.75 0.25 -4.38
C ARG A 54 17.32 0.61 -2.94
N LYS A 55 17.75 1.76 -2.43
CA LYS A 55 17.47 2.24 -1.06
C LYS A 55 16.49 3.41 -1.03
N CYS A 56 15.57 3.46 -1.99
CA CYS A 56 14.56 4.52 -2.05
C CYS A 56 13.62 4.43 -0.83
N VAL A 57 13.49 5.53 -0.09
CA VAL A 57 12.48 5.65 0.97
C VAL A 57 11.13 5.87 0.32
N ILE A 58 10.16 5.00 0.61
CA ILE A 58 8.81 5.07 0.05
C ILE A 58 7.89 5.68 1.10
N ILE A 59 7.58 6.96 0.94
CA ILE A 59 6.62 7.71 1.77
C ILE A 59 5.57 8.36 0.86
N ASN A 60 4.36 8.55 1.40
CA ASN A 60 3.24 9.20 0.70
C ASN A 60 3.01 10.61 1.20
#